data_AF-A0A7W0FRA3-F1
#
_entry.id   AF-A0A7W0FRA3-F1
#
_cell.length_a   1.000
_cell.length_b   1.000
_cell.length_c   1.000
_cell.angle_alpha   90.00
_cell.angle_beta   90.00
_cell.angle_gamma   90.00
#
_symmetry.space_group_name_H-M   'P 1'
#
loop_
_entity.id
_entity.type
_entity.pdbx_description
1 polymer ?
#
loop_
_entity_poly.entity_id
_entity_poly.type
_entity_poly.pdbx_seq_one_letter_code
_entity_poly.pdbx_strand_id
1 'polypeptide(L)'
;MPPADGTDHTAGSPPPLLRIVRGNPTDEEVAALVAVVAARGAAAAGVNRAADRRQRSGWADHARGVRGRHLPGPGAWRASAFPA
;
A
#
# COMPACT_ATOMS: atom_id res chain seq x y z
N MET A 1 -15.05 12.77 -43.55
CA MET A 1 -15.58 12.33 -42.25
C MET A 1 -14.40 12.35 -41.28
N PRO A 2 -14.28 13.34 -40.38
CA PRO A 2 -13.22 13.32 -39.39
C PRO A 2 -13.53 12.22 -38.35
N PRO A 3 -12.51 11.48 -37.83
CA PRO A 3 -12.71 10.57 -36.72
C PRO A 3 -13.03 11.36 -35.44
N ALA A 4 -13.88 10.82 -34.58
CA ALA A 4 -14.22 11.42 -33.29
C ALA A 4 -12.97 11.42 -32.39
N ASP A 5 -12.45 12.61 -32.10
CA ASP A 5 -11.36 12.81 -31.15
C ASP A 5 -11.82 12.38 -29.75
N GLY A 6 -11.07 11.46 -29.13
CA GLY A 6 -11.18 11.18 -27.72
C GLY A 6 -10.86 12.46 -26.94
N THR A 7 -11.77 12.89 -26.08
CA THR A 7 -11.60 14.11 -25.28
C THR A 7 -10.34 14.03 -24.42
N ASP A 8 -9.31 14.77 -24.82
CA ASP A 8 -8.09 14.96 -24.04
C ASP A 8 -8.42 15.72 -22.75
N HIS A 9 -8.41 15.03 -21.60
CA HIS A 9 -8.35 15.67 -20.27
C HIS A 9 -6.93 16.22 -19.95
N THR A 10 -6.02 16.21 -20.92
CA THR A 10 -4.60 16.54 -20.71
C THR A 10 -4.29 17.95 -21.21
N ALA A 11 -4.79 18.97 -20.52
CA ALA A 11 -4.21 20.30 -20.58
C ALA A 11 -4.24 20.92 -19.17
N GLY A 12 -3.30 20.50 -18.32
CA GLY A 12 -3.03 21.13 -17.02
C GLY A 12 -3.49 20.38 -15.75
N SER A 13 -4.01 19.15 -15.86
CA SER A 13 -4.46 18.38 -14.68
C SER A 13 -3.29 17.68 -13.98
N PRO A 14 -3.24 17.65 -12.63
CA PRO A 14 -2.24 16.87 -11.90
C PRO A 14 -2.30 15.39 -12.29
N PRO A 15 -1.19 14.63 -12.12
CA PRO A 15 -1.15 13.23 -12.51
C PRO A 15 -2.29 12.43 -11.85
N PRO A 16 -2.96 11.53 -12.60
CA PRO A 16 -4.12 10.82 -12.10
C PRO A 16 -3.76 9.88 -10.95
N LEU A 17 -4.63 9.82 -9.93
CA LEU A 17 -4.45 8.98 -8.75
C LEU A 17 -4.53 7.47 -9.06
N LEU A 18 -5.29 7.10 -10.10
CA LEU A 18 -5.48 5.74 -10.57
C LEU A 18 -5.48 5.76 -12.11
N ARG A 19 -4.76 4.83 -12.76
CA ARG A 19 -4.75 4.68 -14.22
C ARG A 19 -5.01 3.24 -14.61
N ILE A 20 -5.99 3.03 -15.50
CA ILE A 20 -6.28 1.73 -16.10
C ILE A 20 -5.36 1.57 -17.31
N VAL A 21 -4.44 0.59 -17.24
CA VAL A 21 -3.40 0.40 -18.28
C VAL A 21 -3.87 -0.56 -19.39
N ARG A 22 -4.89 -1.38 -19.12
CA ARG A 22 -5.42 -2.39 -20.03
C ARG A 22 -6.87 -2.71 -19.69
N GLY A 23 -7.67 -3.04 -20.71
CA GLY A 23 -9.08 -3.41 -20.59
C GLY A 23 -10.02 -2.25 -20.90
N ASN A 24 -11.31 -2.55 -21.07
CA ASN A 24 -12.37 -1.55 -21.20
C ASN A 24 -13.44 -1.84 -20.14
N PRO A 25 -13.20 -1.47 -18.88
CA PRO A 25 -14.11 -1.77 -17.79
C PRO A 25 -15.41 -0.99 -17.95
N THR A 26 -16.50 -1.53 -17.42
CA THR A 26 -17.78 -0.80 -17.37
C THR A 26 -17.75 0.26 -16.28
N ASP A 27 -18.70 1.21 -16.32
CA ASP A 27 -18.82 2.27 -15.33
C ASP A 27 -19.01 1.71 -13.91
N GLU A 28 -19.75 0.60 -13.78
CA GLU A 28 -19.95 -0.10 -12.51
C GLU A 28 -18.64 -0.68 -11.95
N GLU A 29 -17.79 -1.23 -12.82
CA GLU A 29 -16.49 -1.77 -12.41
C GLU A 29 -15.54 -0.64 -11.98
N VAL A 30 -15.56 0.50 -12.67
CA VAL A 30 -14.80 1.68 -12.28
C VAL A 30 -15.27 2.19 -10.91
N ALA A 31 -16.59 2.28 -10.69
CA ALA A 31 -17.14 2.68 -9.40
C ALA A 31 -16.73 1.72 -8.27
N ALA A 32 -16.75 0.40 -8.53
CA ALA A 32 -16.31 -0.60 -7.58
C ALA A 32 -14.82 -0.44 -7.23
N LEU A 33 -13.95 -0.22 -8.23
CA LEU A 33 -12.52 0.02 -8.01
C LEU A 33 -12.28 1.25 -7.13
N VAL A 34 -12.96 2.36 -7.41
CA VAL A 34 -12.85 3.59 -6.62
C VAL A 34 -13.30 3.36 -5.18
N ALA A 35 -14.43 2.67 -4.97
CA ALA A 35 -14.95 2.37 -3.65
C ALA A 35 -13.96 1.54 -2.81
N VAL A 36 -13.33 0.52 -3.41
CA VAL A 36 -12.34 -0.31 -2.73
C VAL A 36 -11.09 0.49 -2.36
N VAL A 37 -10.56 1.31 -3.28
CA VAL A 37 -9.38 2.15 -3.02
C VAL A 37 -9.66 3.16 -1.91
N ALA A 38 -10.81 3.82 -1.94
CA ALA A 38 -11.23 4.76 -0.91
C ALA A 38 -11.37 4.09 0.47
N ALA A 39 -12.01 2.90 0.53
CA ALA A 39 -12.16 2.15 1.77
C ALA A 39 -10.80 1.75 2.38
N ARG A 40 -9.84 1.32 1.56
CA ARG A 40 -8.48 1.01 2.03
C ARG A 40 -7.75 2.26 2.53
N GLY A 41 -7.91 3.39 1.85
CA GLY A 41 -7.37 4.69 2.28
C GLY A 41 -7.92 5.12 3.64
N ALA A 42 -9.23 5.00 3.85
CA ALA A 42 -9.88 5.31 5.11
C ALA A 42 -9.40 4.40 6.25
N ALA A 43 -9.28 3.09 5.99
CA ALA A 43 -8.74 2.14 6.97
C ALA A 43 -7.30 2.48 7.37
N ALA A 44 -6.43 2.81 6.40
CA ALA A 44 -5.05 3.20 6.67
C ALA A 44 -4.96 4.52 7.48
N ALA A 45 -5.81 5.49 7.18
CA ALA A 45 -5.91 6.73 7.96
C ALA A 45 -6.34 6.48 9.42
N GLY A 46 -7.25 5.52 9.64
CA GLY A 46 -7.67 5.09 10.98
C GLY A 46 -6.55 4.40 11.77
N VAL A 47 -5.71 3.59 11.12
CA VAL A 47 -4.58 2.88 11.76
C VAL A 47 -3.48 3.83 12.21
N ASN A 48 -3.25 4.95 11.51
CA ASN A 48 -2.24 5.93 11.91
C ASN A 48 -2.51 6.58 13.28
N ARG A 49 -3.77 6.65 13.74
CA ARG A 49 -4.10 7.14 15.10
C ARG A 49 -3.67 6.18 16.21
N ALA A 50 -3.53 4.88 15.93
CA ALA A 50 -3.08 3.87 16.89
C ALA A 50 -1.56 3.62 16.84
N ALA A 51 -0.87 4.17 15.84
CA ALA A 51 0.52 3.87 15.53
C ALA A 51 1.55 4.72 16.30
N ASP A 52 1.13 5.55 17.26
CA ASP A 52 2.03 6.34 18.10
C ASP A 52 2.92 5.46 19.01
N ARG A 53 2.63 4.16 19.08
CA ARG A 53 3.57 3.12 19.53
C ARG A 53 4.07 2.34 18.34
N ARG A 54 4.80 2.99 17.43
CA ARG A 54 5.53 2.29 16.37
C ARG A 54 6.56 1.39 17.05
N GLN A 55 6.18 0.14 17.29
CA GLN A 55 7.11 -0.94 17.57
C GLN A 55 8.19 -0.83 16.49
N ARG A 56 9.44 -0.55 16.89
CA ARG A 56 10.56 -0.50 15.96
C ARG A 56 10.53 -1.81 15.17
N SER A 57 10.67 -1.70 13.85
CA SER A 57 10.68 -2.89 13.01
C SER A 57 11.77 -3.83 13.53
N GLY A 58 11.52 -5.14 13.51
CA GLY A 58 12.54 -6.12 13.90
C GLY A 58 13.81 -6.05 13.04
N TRP A 59 13.74 -5.36 11.89
CA TRP A 59 14.87 -4.99 11.03
C TRP A 59 15.80 -3.93 11.62
N ALA A 60 15.28 -3.05 12.48
CA ALA A 60 16.07 -1.99 13.14
C ALA A 60 16.63 -2.45 14.50
N ASP A 61 16.58 -3.76 14.80
CA ASP A 61 17.08 -4.30 16.05
C ASP A 61 18.60 -4.50 15.99
N HIS A 62 19.34 -3.60 16.64
CA HIS A 62 20.81 -3.67 16.74
C HIS A 62 21.32 -4.98 17.37
N ALA A 63 20.50 -5.67 18.16
CA ALA A 63 20.88 -6.97 18.72
C ALA A 63 21.11 -8.04 17.65
N ARG A 64 20.63 -7.84 16.41
CA ARG A 64 20.91 -8.73 15.26
C ARG A 64 22.30 -8.56 14.65
N GLY A 65 22.92 -7.38 14.79
CA GLY A 65 24.27 -7.12 14.31
C GLY A 65 25.38 -7.76 15.16
N VAL A 66 25.02 -8.37 16.29
CA VAL A 66 25.94 -9.06 17.19
C VAL A 66 25.48 -10.50 17.39
N ARG A 67 26.41 -11.43 17.64
CA ARG A 67 26.04 -12.82 17.95
C ARG A 67 25.31 -12.87 19.30
N GLY A 68 23.99 -12.93 19.24
CA GLY A 68 23.11 -13.14 20.40
C GLY A 68 22.61 -14.57 20.51
N ARG A 69 22.09 -14.92 21.69
CA ARG A 69 21.41 -16.21 21.92
C ARG A 69 19.94 -16.08 21.49
N HIS A 70 19.46 -17.01 20.67
CA HIS A 70 18.03 -17.09 20.34
C HIS A 70 17.24 -17.56 21.57
N LEU A 71 16.32 -16.73 22.05
CA LEU A 71 15.44 -17.03 23.18
C LEU A 71 14.07 -17.47 22.66
N PRO A 72 13.47 -18.55 23.21
CA PRO A 72 12.10 -18.91 22.91
C PRO A 72 11.15 -17.86 23.51
N GLY A 73 10.09 -17.53 22.77
CA GLY A 73 9.08 -16.59 23.24
C GLY A 73 8.03 -16.27 22.16
N PRO A 74 6.93 -15.60 22.53
CA PRO A 74 5.93 -15.15 21.57
C PRO A 74 6.56 -14.35 20.44
N GLY A 75 6.29 -14.76 19.19
CA GLY A 75 6.85 -14.11 18.00
C GLY A 75 8.25 -14.55 17.57
N ALA A 76 8.95 -15.38 18.35
CA ALA A 76 10.31 -15.84 18.03
C ALA A 76 10.38 -16.59 16.69
N TRP A 77 9.35 -17.39 16.35
CA TRP A 77 9.29 -18.10 15.06
C TRP A 77 9.10 -17.17 13.86
N ARG A 78 8.38 -16.05 14.02
CA ARG A 78 8.27 -15.05 12.94
C ARG A 78 9.58 -14.28 12.77
N ALA A 79 10.31 -14.06 13.86
CA ALA A 79 11.57 -13.35 13.85
C ALA A 79 12.69 -14.11 13.12
N SER A 80 12.65 -15.46 13.09
CA SER A 80 13.68 -16.27 12.42
C SER A 80 13.63 -16.23 10.89
N ALA A 81 12.51 -15.81 10.29
CA ALA A 81 12.35 -15.70 8.84
C ALA A 81 12.96 -14.43 8.24
N PHE A 82 13.46 -13.52 9.08
CA PHE A 82 14.12 -12.29 8.64
C PHE A 82 15.64 -12.44 8.65
N PRO A 83 16.36 -11.92 7.64
CA PRO A 83 17.83 -11.86 7.62
C PRO A 83 18.43 -11.21 8.89
N ALA A 84 19.67 -11.59 9.19
CA ALA A 84 20.47 -10.93 10.22
C ALA A 84 20.99 -9.58 9.73
#